data_AF-A0A934J4U2-F1
#
_entry.id   AF-A0A934J4U2-F1
#
_cell.length_a   1.000
_cell.length_b   1.000
_cell.length_c   1.000
_cell.angle_alpha   90.00
_cell.angle_beta   90.00
_cell.angle_gamma   90.00
#
_symmetry.space_group_name_H-M   'P 1'
#
loop_
_entity.id
_entity.type
_entity.pdbx_description
1 polymer ?
#
loop_
_entity_poly.entity_id
_entity_poly.type
_entity_poly.pdbx_seq_one_letter_code
_entity_poly.pdbx_strand_id
1 'polypeptide(L)'
;MLKVFDKNLVPIGLLPNAMDIQRRRRINSDYEIQFTLPMGTDDYELAQPKGHVQDERDQFYVINDRARKREGLKRLVQFEFMHIMFKMSDFKFPYASYIE
;
A
#
# COMPACT_ATOMS: atom_id res chain seq x y z
N MET A 1 0.92 14.14 1.79
CA MET A 1 2.12 13.37 1.43
C MET A 1 2.00 11.98 2.03
N LEU A 2 2.31 10.92 1.28
CA LEU A 2 2.20 9.55 1.76
C LEU A 2 3.40 9.20 2.65
N LYS A 3 3.14 8.61 3.82
CA LYS A 3 4.20 8.11 4.72
C LYS A 3 4.36 6.61 4.53
N VAL A 4 5.60 6.11 4.55
CA VAL A 4 5.91 4.70 4.35
C VAL A 4 6.46 4.11 5.62
N PHE A 5 6.01 2.90 5.92
CA PHE A 5 6.45 2.11 7.05
C PHE A 5 6.85 0.71 6.60
N ASP A 6 7.76 0.12 7.36
CA ASP A 6 8.13 -1.28 7.18
C ASP A 6 6.98 -2.22 7.60
N LYS A 7 7.17 -3.52 7.39
CA LYS A 7 6.30 -4.59 7.90
C LYS A 7 6.05 -4.49 9.41
N ASN A 8 7.00 -3.97 10.17
CA ASN A 8 6.91 -3.80 11.63
C ASN A 8 6.37 -2.42 12.05
N LEU A 9 5.73 -1.66 11.15
CA LEU A 9 5.24 -0.29 11.39
C LEU A 9 6.33 0.72 11.83
N VAL A 10 7.59 0.43 11.51
CA VAL A 10 8.70 1.39 11.71
C VAL A 10 8.66 2.41 10.56
N PRO A 11 8.66 3.73 10.85
CA PRO A 11 8.66 4.74 9.80
C PRO A 11 9.94 4.67 8.98
N ILE A 12 9.80 4.42 7.68
CA ILE A 12 10.92 4.38 6.73
C ILE A 12 11.15 5.77 6.13
N GLY A 13 10.08 6.47 5.76
CA GLY A 13 10.19 7.76 5.08
C GLY A 13 8.87 8.26 4.48
N LEU A 14 9.00 9.17 3.52
CA LEU A 14 7.90 9.83 2.82
C LEU A 14 8.03 9.53 1.32
N LEU A 15 6.92 9.54 0.59
CA LEU A 15 6.91 9.41 -0.88
C LEU A 15 6.57 10.77 -1.53
N PRO A 16 7.56 11.66 -1.71
CA PRO A 16 7.34 12.94 -2.38
C PRO A 16 7.11 12.80 -3.88
N ASN A 17 7.62 11.76 -4.55
CA ASN A 17 7.52 11.60 -6.01
C ASN A 17 6.30 10.79 -6.48
N ALA A 18 5.35 10.50 -5.58
CA ALA A 18 4.12 9.77 -5.93
C ALA A 18 3.25 10.60 -6.88
N MET A 19 2.99 10.04 -8.07
CA MET A 19 2.15 10.63 -9.11
C MET A 19 0.82 9.88 -9.21
N ASP A 20 -0.20 10.53 -9.77
CA ASP A 20 -1.53 9.96 -10.07
C ASP A 20 -2.16 9.17 -8.91
N ILE A 21 -2.21 9.78 -7.72
CA ILE A 21 -2.82 9.14 -6.54
C ILE A 21 -4.33 9.00 -6.75
N GLN A 22 -4.78 7.78 -7.05
CA GLN A 22 -6.18 7.42 -7.20
C GLN A 22 -6.65 6.62 -5.99
N ARG A 23 -7.74 7.09 -5.37
CA ARG A 23 -8.37 6.41 -4.24
C ARG A 23 -9.68 5.81 -4.71
N ARG A 24 -9.82 4.50 -4.58
CA ARG A 24 -11.04 3.78 -4.93
C ARG A 24 -11.67 3.20 -3.67
N ARG A 25 -12.82 3.74 -3.29
CA ARG A 25 -13.63 3.24 -2.18
C ARG A 25 -14.99 2.83 -2.69
N ARG A 26 -15.32 1.54 -2.55
CA ARG A 26 -16.66 0.99 -2.72
C ARG A 26 -17.21 0.58 -1.37
N ILE A 27 -18.49 0.81 -1.16
CA ILE A 27 -19.17 0.43 0.08
C ILE A 27 -19.09 -1.10 0.21
N ASN A 28 -18.54 -1.57 1.32
CA ASN A 28 -18.44 -2.98 1.71
C ASN A 28 -17.62 -3.92 0.81
N SER A 29 -16.77 -3.42 -0.10
CA SER A 29 -16.02 -4.29 -1.04
C SER A 29 -14.58 -3.87 -1.22
N ASP A 30 -14.34 -2.75 -1.89
CA ASP A 30 -13.00 -2.37 -2.33
C ASP A 30 -12.60 -1.11 -1.57
N TYR A 31 -11.46 -1.16 -0.88
CA TYR A 31 -10.82 0.05 -0.39
C TYR A 31 -9.33 0.00 -0.75
N GLU A 32 -9.03 0.64 -1.88
CA GLU A 32 -7.74 0.60 -2.53
C GLU A 32 -7.23 2.02 -2.79
N ILE A 33 -5.92 2.16 -2.74
CA ILE A 33 -5.22 3.33 -3.24
C ILE A 33 -4.23 2.85 -4.29
N GLN A 34 -4.07 3.62 -5.35
CA GLN A 34 -3.15 3.35 -6.45
C GLN A 34 -2.36 4.62 -6.72
N PHE A 35 -1.06 4.47 -6.98
CA PHE A 35 -0.24 5.58 -7.44
C PHE A 35 0.90 5.07 -8.31
N THR A 36 1.49 5.97 -9.08
CA THR A 36 2.65 5.70 -9.93
C THR A 36 3.91 6.34 -9.36
N LEU A 37 5.02 5.60 -9.38
CA LEU A 37 6.35 6.08 -9.02
C LEU A 37 7.33 5.87 -10.18
N PRO A 38 8.28 6.79 -10.40
CA PRO A 38 9.42 6.56 -11.28
C PRO A 38 10.41 5.56 -10.64
N MET A 39 10.82 4.53 -11.39
CA MET A 39 11.78 3.52 -10.89
C MET A 39 13.17 4.07 -10.54
N GLY A 40 13.53 5.25 -11.05
CA GLY A 40 14.84 5.85 -10.83
C GLY A 40 14.95 6.68 -9.55
N THR A 41 13.91 6.68 -8.72
CA THR A 41 13.87 7.44 -7.46
C THR A 41 14.05 6.51 -6.26
N ASP A 42 14.69 7.01 -5.20
CA ASP A 42 14.89 6.28 -3.94
C ASP A 42 13.55 5.82 -3.34
N ASP A 43 12.47 6.56 -3.60
CA ASP A 43 11.08 6.22 -3.24
C ASP A 43 10.66 4.81 -3.69
N TYR A 44 11.20 4.32 -4.80
CA TYR A 44 10.94 2.96 -5.29
C TYR A 44 11.56 1.88 -4.38
N GLU A 45 12.70 2.15 -3.76
CA GLU A 45 13.36 1.22 -2.84
C GLU A 45 12.67 1.19 -1.47
N LEU A 46 12.06 2.32 -1.06
CA LEU A 46 11.29 2.44 0.18
C LEU A 46 9.94 1.70 0.07
N ALA A 47 9.33 1.68 -1.13
CA ALA A 47 8.06 1.02 -1.39
C ALA A 47 8.21 -0.51 -1.59
N GLN A 48 8.53 -1.23 -0.51
CA GLN A 48 8.67 -2.68 -0.53
C GLN A 48 7.32 -3.41 -0.39
N PRO A 49 7.09 -4.51 -1.15
CA PRO A 49 5.89 -5.35 -0.96
C PRO A 49 5.73 -5.79 0.49
N LYS A 50 4.50 -5.83 1.00
CA LYS A 50 4.16 -6.08 2.42
C LYS A 50 4.53 -4.95 3.39
N GLY A 51 5.13 -3.86 2.93
CA GLY A 51 5.23 -2.62 3.69
C GLY A 51 3.85 -1.98 3.88
N HIS A 52 3.83 -0.88 4.64
CA HIS A 52 2.62 -0.11 4.91
C HIS A 52 2.77 1.32 4.39
N VAL A 53 1.67 1.90 3.95
CA VAL A 53 1.58 3.30 3.55
C VAL A 53 0.45 3.95 4.33
N GLN A 54 0.73 5.11 4.90
CA GLN A 54 -0.26 5.94 5.55
C GLN A 54 -0.65 7.11 4.64
N ASP A 55 -1.96 7.22 4.40
CA ASP A 55 -2.54 8.33 3.67
C ASP A 55 -2.67 9.58 4.56
N GLU A 56 -2.94 10.73 3.96
CA GLU A 56 -3.14 12.02 4.66
C GLU A 56 -4.30 12.02 5.65
N ARG A 57 -5.18 11.02 5.56
CA ARG A 57 -6.34 10.80 6.45
C ARG A 57 -6.02 9.84 7.60
N ASP A 58 -4.74 9.62 7.87
CA ASP A 58 -4.21 8.70 8.88
C ASP A 58 -4.64 7.23 8.71
N GLN A 59 -5.10 6.85 7.51
CA GLN A 59 -5.46 5.47 7.20
C GLN A 59 -4.27 4.67 6.68
N PHE A 60 -4.21 3.40 7.09
CA PHE A 60 -3.15 2.47 6.70
C PHE A 60 -3.57 1.55 5.55
N TYR A 61 -2.68 1.46 4.58
CA TYR A 61 -2.78 0.58 3.42
C TYR A 61 -1.54 -0.30 3.36
N VAL A 62 -1.68 -1.49 2.78
CA VAL A 62 -0.62 -2.48 2.64
C VAL A 62 -0.26 -2.58 1.18
N ILE A 63 1.05 -2.60 0.89
CA ILE A 63 1.55 -2.79 -0.48
C ILE A 63 1.32 -4.25 -0.88
N ASN A 64 0.37 -4.48 -1.79
CA ASN A 64 0.04 -5.84 -2.24
C ASN A 64 0.81 -6.21 -3.50
N ASP A 65 0.72 -5.36 -4.53
CA ASP A 65 1.35 -5.62 -5.82
C ASP A 65 1.98 -4.35 -6.41
N ARG A 66 2.91 -4.57 -7.33
CA ARG A 66 3.56 -3.53 -8.13
C ARG A 66 3.60 -3.96 -9.60
N ALA A 67 2.92 -3.21 -10.45
CA ALA A 67 2.92 -3.42 -11.88
C ALA A 67 3.86 -2.43 -12.58
N ARG A 68 4.72 -2.92 -13.48
CA ARG A 68 5.59 -2.04 -14.28
C ARG A 68 4.78 -1.46 -15.43
N LYS A 69 4.63 -0.13 -15.47
CA LYS A 69 3.93 0.57 -16.56
C LYS A 69 4.97 1.23 -17.46
N ARG A 70 5.10 0.74 -18.69
CA ARG A 70 5.99 1.32 -19.71
C ARG A 70 5.19 2.29 -20.57
N GLU A 71 5.17 3.56 -20.20
CA GLU A 71 4.76 4.63 -21.11
C GLU A 71 6.00 5.24 -21.77
N GLY A 72 6.33 4.74 -22.96
CA GLY A 72 7.47 5.21 -23.74
C GLY A 72 8.83 5.02 -23.05
N LEU A 73 9.61 6.10 -22.96
CA LEU A 73 10.95 6.13 -22.36
C LEU A 73 10.94 6.19 -20.82
N LYS A 74 9.79 6.45 -20.19
CA LYS A 74 9.69 6.58 -18.73
C LYS A 74 9.46 5.22 -18.08
N ARG A 75 10.34 4.85 -17.14
CA ARG A 75 10.20 3.64 -16.33
C ARG A 75 9.32 3.96 -15.11
N LEU A 76 8.01 3.76 -15.25
CA LEU A 76 7.05 3.96 -14.17
C LEU A 76 6.64 2.61 -13.55
N VAL A 77 6.33 2.64 -12.27
CA VAL A 77 5.74 1.52 -11.53
C VAL A 77 4.45 2.00 -10.92
N GLN A 78 3.38 1.30 -11.23
CA GLN A 78 2.12 1.45 -10.55
C GLN A 78 2.11 0.53 -9.34
N PHE A 79 1.87 1.11 -8.16
CA PHE A 79 1.67 0.34 -6.95
C PHE A 79 0.18 0.29 -6.63
N GLU A 80 -0.27 -0.88 -6.20
CA GLU A 80 -1.61 -1.11 -5.72
C GLU A 80 -1.57 -1.48 -4.24
N PHE A 81 -2.33 -0.71 -3.46
CA PHE A 81 -2.40 -0.88 -2.02
C PHE A 81 -3.83 -1.17 -1.60
N MET A 82 -3.95 -2.06 -0.64
CA MET A 82 -5.22 -2.45 -0.07
C MET A 82 -5.31 -1.99 1.38
N HIS A 83 -6.49 -1.53 1.79
CA HIS A 83 -6.69 -1.08 3.16
C HIS A 83 -6.45 -2.22 4.16
N ILE A 84 -5.84 -1.90 5.31
CA ILE A 84 -5.41 -2.89 6.32
C ILE A 84 -6.55 -3.78 6.84
N MET A 85 -7.79 -3.26 6.84
CA MET A 85 -8.99 -4.01 7.22
C MET A 85 -9.16 -5.32 6.44
N PHE A 86 -8.83 -5.34 5.14
CA PHE A 86 -8.93 -6.55 4.33
C PHE A 86 -7.85 -7.57 4.63
N LYS A 87 -6.73 -7.15 5.22
CA LYS A 87 -5.69 -8.08 5.69
C LYS A 87 -6.03 -8.72 7.03
N MET A 88 -6.92 -8.11 7.81
CA MET A 88 -7.34 -8.68 9.09
C MET A 88 -8.12 -9.99 8.92
N SER A 89 -8.78 -10.22 7.77
CA SER A 89 -9.46 -11.49 7.51
C SER A 89 -8.51 -12.69 7.37
N ASP A 90 -7.22 -12.46 7.10
CA ASP A 90 -6.23 -13.53 7.06
C ASP A 90 -5.95 -14.10 8.46
N PHE A 91 -6.25 -13.34 9.52
CA PHE A 91 -6.10 -13.79 10.89
C PHE A 91 -7.27 -14.70 11.29
N LYS A 92 -7.06 -16.01 11.15
CA LYS A 92 -8.04 -17.01 11.60
C LYS A 92 -7.94 -17.20 13.11
N PHE A 93 -9.04 -16.96 13.81
CA PHE A 93 -9.14 -17.27 15.23
C PHE A 93 -9.45 -18.76 15.41
N PRO A 94 -8.76 -19.48 16.30
CA PRO A 94 -9.04 -20.90 16.54
C PRO A 94 -10.45 -21.10 17.08
N TYR A 95 -11.20 -22.06 16.54
CA TYR A 95 -12.53 -22.38 17.04
C TYR A 95 -12.54 -22.80 18.51
N ALA A 96 -11.44 -23.42 18.96
CA ALA A 96 -11.26 -23.84 20.35
C ALA A 96 -11.29 -22.67 21.35
N SER A 97 -10.94 -21.47 20.92
CA SER A 97 -10.95 -20.27 21.77
C SER A 97 -12.36 -19.67 21.96
N TYR A 98 -13.39 -20.19 21.29
CA TYR A 98 -14.79 -19.80 21.50
C TYR A 98 -15.56 -20.75 22.43
N ILE A 99 -14.94 -21.85 22.86
CA ILE A 99 -15.55 -22.87 23.71
C ILE A 99 -14.90 -22.79 25.09
N GLU A 100 -15.29 -21.77 25.87
CA GLU A 100 -15.22 -21.77 27.34
C GLU A 100 -16.63 -21.82 27.92
#